data_AF-A0A8H7G809-F1
#
_entry.id   AF-A0A8H7G809-F1
#
_cell.length_a   1.000
_cell.length_b   1.000
_cell.length_c   1.000
_cell.angle_alpha   90.00
_cell.angle_beta   90.00
_cell.angle_gamma   90.00
#
_symmetry.space_group_name_H-M   'P 1'
#
loop_
_entity.id
_entity.type
_entity.pdbx_description
1 polymer ?
#
loop_
_entity_poly.entity_id
_entity_poly.type
_entity_poly.pdbx_seq_one_letter_code
_entity_poly.pdbx_strand_id
1 'polypeptide(L)'
;GPPPSYNYEPAPEPDPLSENDVWGEVEQNNVPNKYRIQWERGLASRKAQEKIRELEWEDQMAQKHEQEHTREIEWDHQMQRTREQERLRESKWEHQMEERSKQEQTREMEWEHQMEEAREQERARESDWEHQMAERCKQEHMREMAWEQQMEETREQERVRENEWAREMQERLELEHQRQQDWELELQTRREEWERSLAAQKARERQREQAWERQMKEKREDERVRERQWHLDQAERERLGLFWAQPTAGRCSSHGVRDYSAKLLNAAPYHYNWLEPCMEIPIDIQGKPRNASRCEQKGNVGSIVQLPIASCAD
;
A
#
# COMPACT_ATOMS: atom_id res chain seq x y z
N GLY A 1 71.88 4.54 52.76
CA GLY A 1 73.35 4.72 52.70
C GLY A 1 73.97 3.91 53.81
N PRO A 2 75.08 3.20 53.58
CA PRO A 2 75.73 2.42 54.63
C PRO A 2 76.46 3.33 55.63
N PRO A 3 76.55 2.97 56.92
CA PRO A 3 77.32 3.72 57.91
C PRO A 3 78.84 3.48 57.77
N PRO A 4 79.69 4.35 58.35
CA PRO A 4 81.11 4.39 58.07
C PRO A 4 81.87 3.26 58.79
N SER A 5 82.78 2.61 58.06
CA SER A 5 83.76 1.68 58.64
C SER A 5 84.79 2.48 59.44
N TYR A 6 84.81 2.29 60.76
CA TYR A 6 85.89 2.79 61.60
C TYR A 6 87.11 1.86 61.47
N ASN A 7 88.20 2.42 60.94
CA ASN A 7 89.53 1.82 60.97
C ASN A 7 90.00 1.72 62.43
N TYR A 8 90.32 0.51 62.89
CA TYR A 8 91.04 0.30 64.14
C TYR A 8 92.55 0.37 63.85
N GLU A 9 93.21 1.43 64.32
CA GLU A 9 94.66 1.47 64.47
C GLU A 9 95.10 0.52 65.59
N PRO A 10 96.06 -0.39 65.37
CA PRO A 10 96.64 -1.18 66.45
C PRO A 10 97.60 -0.32 67.30
N ALA A 11 97.33 -0.25 68.60
CA ALA A 11 98.21 0.39 69.57
C ALA A 11 99.50 -0.44 69.77
N PRO A 12 100.65 0.22 70.00
CA PRO A 12 101.98 -0.41 70.01
C PRO A 12 102.23 -1.29 71.24
N GLU A 13 102.83 -2.46 71.02
CA GLU A 13 103.45 -3.28 72.06
C GLU A 13 104.60 -2.50 72.74
N PRO A 14 104.65 -2.45 74.08
CA PRO A 14 105.82 -1.91 74.77
C PRO A 14 106.96 -2.93 74.85
N ASP A 15 108.13 -2.48 74.41
CA ASP A 15 109.44 -3.10 74.59
C ASP A 15 109.74 -3.53 76.04
N PRO A 16 110.44 -4.65 76.24
CA PRO A 16 111.03 -5.00 77.52
C PRO A 16 112.34 -4.21 77.73
N LEU A 17 112.24 -3.02 78.35
CA LEU A 17 113.39 -2.37 79.00
C LEU A 17 113.69 -3.15 80.31
N SER A 18 114.84 -3.81 80.43
CA SER A 18 116.13 -3.21 80.77
C SER A 18 116.11 -2.59 82.17
N GLU A 19 116.48 -3.38 83.18
CA GLU A 19 117.16 -2.85 84.35
C GLU A 19 118.19 -3.86 84.87
N ASN A 20 119.44 -3.57 84.49
CA ASN A 20 120.64 -3.99 85.19
C ASN A 20 120.62 -3.36 86.58
N ASP A 21 121.16 -4.06 87.59
CA ASP A 21 122.07 -3.53 88.62
C ASP A 21 122.40 -4.68 89.60
N VAL A 22 123.56 -5.35 89.50
CA VAL A 22 124.90 -4.92 89.95
C VAL A 22 124.97 -4.62 91.44
N TRP A 23 125.16 -5.66 92.26
CA TRP A 23 125.90 -5.64 93.54
C TRP A 23 126.38 -7.09 93.75
N GLY A 24 127.66 -7.46 93.70
CA GLY A 24 128.77 -6.93 94.47
C GLY A 24 129.20 -7.99 95.49
N GLU A 25 129.91 -9.03 95.04
CA GLU A 25 130.55 -10.04 95.91
C GLU A 25 131.69 -9.40 96.69
N VAL A 26 131.47 -9.11 97.98
CA VAL A 26 132.50 -8.69 98.93
C VAL A 26 132.65 -9.77 99.98
N GLU A 27 133.79 -10.47 99.94
CA GLU A 27 134.24 -11.42 100.96
C GLU A 27 134.36 -10.72 102.33
N GLN A 28 133.44 -11.02 103.24
CA GLN A 28 133.50 -10.61 104.65
C GLN A 28 133.89 -11.81 105.53
N ASN A 29 135.19 -11.95 105.81
CA ASN A 29 135.72 -12.90 106.81
C ASN A 29 136.31 -12.15 108.01
N ASN A 30 135.45 -11.84 108.99
CA ASN A 30 135.68 -11.95 110.45
C ASN A 30 134.65 -11.08 111.20
N VAL A 31 133.44 -11.63 111.41
CA VAL A 31 132.44 -11.04 112.32
C VAL A 31 132.26 -11.96 113.54
N PRO A 32 132.42 -11.46 114.77
CA PRO A 32 132.31 -12.27 116.00
C PRO A 32 130.95 -12.98 116.15
N ASN A 33 130.99 -14.26 116.58
CA ASN A 33 129.87 -15.23 116.72
C ASN A 33 128.60 -14.69 117.42
N LYS A 34 128.70 -13.60 118.20
CA LYS A 34 127.55 -12.95 118.87
C LYS A 34 126.62 -12.19 117.91
N TYR A 35 127.14 -11.64 116.81
CA TYR A 35 126.35 -10.88 115.83
C TYR A 35 125.66 -11.76 114.79
N ARG A 36 126.19 -12.98 114.52
CA ARG A 36 125.57 -13.95 113.62
C ARG A 36 124.24 -14.48 114.15
N ILE A 37 124.15 -14.82 115.44
CA ILE A 37 122.90 -15.29 116.06
C ILE A 37 121.85 -14.17 116.12
N GLN A 38 122.27 -12.91 116.37
CA GLN A 38 121.37 -11.75 116.30
C GLN A 38 120.91 -11.46 114.85
N TRP A 39 121.78 -11.64 113.86
CA TRP A 39 121.44 -11.46 112.45
C TRP A 39 120.53 -12.59 111.94
N GLU A 40 120.80 -13.85 112.28
CA GLU A 40 119.95 -15.00 111.96
C GLU A 40 118.56 -14.88 112.62
N ARG A 41 118.46 -14.40 113.87
CA ARG A 41 117.17 -14.03 114.49
C ARG A 41 116.49 -12.86 113.78
N GLY A 42 117.25 -11.83 113.41
CA GLY A 42 116.72 -10.68 112.66
C GLY A 42 116.29 -11.04 111.23
N LEU A 43 116.93 -12.03 110.61
CA LEU A 43 116.58 -12.54 109.29
C LEU A 43 115.36 -13.47 109.38
N ALA A 44 115.30 -14.34 110.39
CA ALA A 44 114.13 -15.17 110.67
C ALA A 44 112.91 -14.32 111.02
N SER A 45 113.09 -13.25 111.80
CA SER A 45 112.03 -12.28 112.11
C SER A 45 111.56 -11.52 110.87
N ARG A 46 112.48 -11.09 109.99
CA ARG A 46 112.13 -10.45 108.71
C ARG A 46 111.42 -11.41 107.76
N LYS A 47 111.89 -12.65 107.62
CA LYS A 47 111.21 -13.68 106.82
C LYS A 47 109.83 -14.02 107.38
N ALA A 48 109.68 -14.04 108.71
CA ALA A 48 108.38 -14.23 109.34
C ALA A 48 107.44 -13.04 109.06
N GLN A 49 107.94 -11.80 109.14
CA GLN A 49 107.17 -10.60 108.80
C GLN A 49 106.82 -10.53 107.31
N GLU A 50 107.73 -10.91 106.41
CA GLU A 50 107.47 -11.01 104.97
C GLU A 50 106.44 -12.10 104.70
N LYS A 51 106.52 -13.26 105.37
CA LYS A 51 105.51 -14.32 105.21
C LYS A 51 104.14 -13.91 105.75
N ILE A 52 104.08 -13.18 106.86
CA ILE A 52 102.84 -12.60 107.37
C ILE A 52 102.28 -11.62 106.34
N ARG A 53 103.10 -10.72 105.79
CA ARG A 53 102.68 -9.76 104.77
C ARG A 53 102.23 -10.44 103.47
N GLU A 54 102.88 -11.52 103.05
CA GLU A 54 102.46 -12.34 101.90
C GLU A 54 101.11 -12.99 102.16
N LEU A 55 100.91 -13.61 103.33
CA LEU A 55 99.62 -14.21 103.68
C LEU A 55 98.51 -13.16 103.82
N GLU A 56 98.81 -12.00 104.40
CA GLU A 56 97.89 -10.87 104.46
C GLU A 56 97.56 -10.33 103.06
N TRP A 57 98.53 -10.28 102.16
CA TRP A 57 98.32 -9.87 100.77
C TRP A 57 97.54 -10.91 99.97
N GLU A 58 97.82 -12.20 100.14
CA GLU A 58 97.06 -13.31 99.57
C GLU A 58 95.62 -13.31 100.08
N ASP A 59 95.40 -13.11 101.38
CA ASP A 59 94.06 -13.00 101.98
C ASP A 59 93.32 -11.77 101.47
N GLN A 60 93.98 -10.61 101.38
CA GLN A 60 93.40 -9.40 100.79
C GLN A 60 93.03 -9.59 99.31
N MET A 61 93.88 -10.27 98.54
CA MET A 61 93.60 -10.57 97.13
C MET A 61 92.47 -11.60 96.99
N ALA A 62 92.43 -12.62 97.84
CA ALA A 62 91.35 -13.60 97.89
C ALA A 62 90.02 -12.92 98.25
N GLN A 63 90.02 -12.05 99.26
CA GLN A 63 88.84 -11.27 99.64
C GLN A 63 88.38 -10.33 98.52
N LYS A 64 89.31 -9.67 97.82
CA LYS A 64 88.99 -8.83 96.67
C LYS A 64 88.41 -9.66 95.51
N HIS A 65 89.00 -10.81 95.21
CA HIS A 65 88.51 -11.72 94.17
C HIS A 65 87.11 -12.26 94.52
N GLU A 66 86.85 -12.57 95.79
CA GLU A 66 85.53 -12.98 96.25
C GLU A 66 84.50 -11.83 96.13
N GLN A 67 84.89 -10.60 96.46
CA GLN A 67 84.05 -9.42 96.23
C GLN A 67 83.77 -9.17 94.74
N GLU A 68 84.76 -9.36 93.86
CA GLU A 68 84.57 -9.23 92.41
C GLU A 68 83.66 -10.34 91.88
N HIS A 69 83.87 -11.59 92.31
CA HIS A 69 83.05 -12.73 91.92
C HIS A 69 81.58 -12.59 92.38
N THR A 70 81.35 -12.09 93.60
CA THR A 70 79.97 -11.82 94.08
C THR A 70 79.30 -10.71 93.28
N ARG A 71 80.03 -9.63 92.94
CA ARG A 71 79.53 -8.58 92.04
C ARG A 71 79.22 -9.09 90.64
N GLU A 72 80.06 -9.99 90.11
CA GLU A 72 79.84 -10.62 88.81
C GLU A 72 78.56 -11.47 88.83
N ILE A 73 78.36 -12.29 89.87
CA ILE A 73 77.12 -13.06 90.06
C ILE A 73 75.90 -12.13 90.19
N GLU A 74 76.00 -11.06 90.97
CA GLU A 74 74.91 -10.09 91.13
C GLU A 74 74.57 -9.39 89.81
N TRP A 75 75.60 -9.00 89.05
CA TRP A 75 75.46 -8.42 87.72
C TRP A 75 74.81 -9.40 86.75
N ASP A 76 75.24 -10.66 86.74
CA ASP A 76 74.66 -11.70 85.90
C ASP A 76 73.20 -11.97 86.25
N HIS A 77 72.86 -12.07 87.54
CA HIS A 77 71.47 -12.19 87.97
C HIS A 77 70.64 -10.96 87.60
N GLN A 78 71.20 -9.75 87.69
CA GLN A 78 70.52 -8.53 87.24
C GLN A 78 70.27 -8.58 85.73
N MET A 79 71.27 -8.96 84.94
CA MET A 79 71.15 -9.08 83.49
C MET A 79 70.17 -10.16 83.08
N GLN A 80 70.14 -11.30 83.78
CA GLN A 80 69.15 -12.36 83.56
C GLN A 80 67.72 -11.85 83.83
N ARG A 81 67.50 -11.15 84.94
CA ARG A 81 66.19 -10.54 85.25
C ARG A 81 65.76 -9.52 84.18
N THR A 82 66.68 -8.69 83.68
CA THR A 82 66.38 -7.75 82.60
C THR A 82 65.99 -8.48 81.32
N ARG A 83 66.76 -9.50 80.91
CA ARG A 83 66.43 -10.32 79.73
C ARG A 83 65.09 -11.04 79.88
N GLU A 84 64.78 -11.55 81.08
CA GLU A 84 63.48 -12.15 81.36
C GLU A 84 62.34 -11.15 81.23
N GLN A 85 62.51 -9.93 81.76
CA GLN A 85 61.53 -8.87 81.60
C GLN A 85 61.35 -8.47 80.14
N GLU A 86 62.43 -8.40 79.36
CA GLU A 86 62.38 -8.13 77.91
C GLU A 86 61.64 -9.24 77.17
N ARG A 87 61.95 -10.52 77.44
CA ARG A 87 61.21 -11.66 76.85
C ARG A 87 59.73 -11.63 77.17
N LEU A 88 59.35 -11.28 78.40
CA LEU A 88 57.93 -11.13 78.77
C LEU A 88 57.26 -9.98 78.04
N ARG A 89 57.96 -8.85 77.84
CA ARG A 89 57.45 -7.73 77.04
C ARG A 89 57.30 -8.09 75.58
N GLU A 90 58.29 -8.77 75.00
CA GLU A 90 58.25 -9.27 73.62
C GLU A 90 57.10 -10.25 73.44
N SER A 91 56.98 -11.27 74.30
CA SER A 91 55.89 -12.23 74.24
C SER A 91 54.50 -11.56 74.38
N LYS A 92 54.38 -10.57 75.28
CA LYS A 92 53.13 -9.79 75.42
C LYS A 92 52.83 -8.97 74.16
N TRP A 93 53.85 -8.40 73.54
CA TRP A 93 53.71 -7.63 72.31
C TRP A 93 53.36 -8.53 71.11
N GLU A 94 54.02 -9.68 70.97
CA GLU A 94 53.72 -10.70 69.95
C GLU A 94 52.28 -11.18 70.09
N HIS A 95 51.84 -11.55 71.29
CA HIS A 95 50.46 -11.96 71.53
C HIS A 95 49.47 -10.84 71.18
N GLN A 96 49.77 -9.59 71.54
CA GLN A 96 48.92 -8.44 71.18
C GLN A 96 48.83 -8.22 69.66
N MET A 97 49.95 -8.38 68.95
CA MET A 97 50.00 -8.26 67.50
C MET A 97 49.28 -9.41 66.81
N GLU A 98 49.40 -10.63 67.34
CA GLU A 98 48.68 -11.80 66.85
C GLU A 98 47.17 -11.64 67.01
N GLU A 99 46.70 -11.19 68.18
CA GLU A 99 45.28 -10.92 68.41
C GLU A 99 44.75 -9.78 67.52
N ARG A 100 45.54 -8.72 67.32
CA ARG A 100 45.18 -7.66 66.36
C ARG A 100 45.11 -8.22 64.93
N SER A 101 46.06 -9.05 64.54
CA SER A 101 46.09 -9.67 63.20
C SER A 101 44.88 -10.57 62.97
N LYS A 102 44.48 -11.36 63.97
CA LYS A 102 43.24 -12.17 63.92
C LYS A 102 41.99 -11.31 63.79
N GLN A 103 41.93 -10.19 64.52
CA GLN A 103 40.81 -9.24 64.42
C GLN A 103 40.75 -8.59 63.02
N GLU A 104 41.90 -8.20 62.46
CA GLU A 104 41.97 -7.64 61.11
C GLU A 104 41.55 -8.66 60.06
N GLN A 105 42.01 -9.90 60.15
CA GLN A 105 41.58 -11.00 59.27
C GLN A 105 40.08 -11.27 59.36
N THR A 106 39.50 -11.23 60.57
CA THR A 106 38.05 -11.41 60.74
C THR A 106 37.27 -10.29 60.05
N ARG A 107 37.72 -9.04 60.23
CA ARG A 107 37.10 -7.88 59.57
C ARG A 107 37.25 -7.93 58.05
N GLU A 108 38.38 -8.43 57.55
CA GLU A 108 38.61 -8.63 56.13
C GLU A 108 37.63 -9.65 55.55
N MET A 109 37.50 -10.83 56.19
CA MET A 109 36.52 -11.84 55.77
C MET A 109 35.07 -11.34 55.85
N GLU A 110 34.71 -10.60 56.90
CA GLU A 110 33.38 -9.99 57.02
C GLU A 110 33.12 -8.98 55.89
N TRP A 111 34.11 -8.17 55.55
CA TRP A 111 34.01 -7.21 54.47
C TRP A 111 33.92 -7.91 53.10
N GLU A 112 34.72 -8.94 52.87
CA GLU A 112 34.64 -9.76 51.65
C GLU A 112 33.27 -10.41 51.49
N HIS A 113 32.71 -10.98 52.56
CA HIS A 113 31.37 -11.54 52.57
C HIS A 113 30.31 -10.49 52.24
N GLN A 114 30.37 -9.31 52.86
CA GLN A 114 29.43 -8.21 52.57
C GLN A 114 29.52 -7.74 51.11
N MET A 115 30.74 -7.67 50.57
CA MET A 115 30.93 -7.29 49.18
C MET A 115 30.41 -8.35 48.21
N GLU A 116 30.59 -9.64 48.52
CA GLU A 116 30.04 -10.71 47.69
C GLU A 116 28.51 -10.75 47.75
N GLU A 117 27.92 -10.58 48.92
CA GLU A 117 26.47 -10.45 49.08
C GLU A 117 25.92 -9.26 48.29
N ALA A 118 26.63 -8.11 48.31
CA ALA A 118 26.26 -6.94 47.52
C ALA A 118 26.31 -7.23 46.00
N ARG A 119 27.33 -7.96 45.53
CA ARG A 119 27.43 -8.37 44.11
C ARG A 119 26.35 -9.38 43.73
N GLU A 120 26.00 -10.30 44.61
CA GLU A 120 24.88 -11.23 44.40
C GLU A 120 23.55 -10.49 44.31
N GLN A 121 23.31 -9.51 45.17
CA GLN A 121 22.12 -8.67 45.10
C GLN A 121 22.08 -7.85 43.80
N GLU A 122 23.21 -7.32 43.34
CA GLU A 122 23.29 -6.60 42.08
C GLU A 122 22.98 -7.53 40.89
N ARG A 123 23.59 -8.72 40.84
CA ARG A 123 23.29 -9.75 39.82
C ARG A 123 21.82 -10.16 39.81
N ALA A 124 21.20 -10.32 40.99
CA ALA A 124 19.79 -10.64 41.09
C ALA A 124 18.90 -9.52 40.52
N ARG A 125 19.21 -8.26 40.84
CA ARG A 125 18.49 -7.10 40.28
C ARG A 125 18.66 -6.99 38.78
N GLU A 126 19.87 -7.23 38.27
CA GLU A 126 20.15 -7.24 36.84
C GLU A 126 19.34 -8.34 36.13
N SER A 127 19.35 -9.56 36.67
CA SER A 127 18.56 -10.67 36.12
C SER A 127 17.05 -10.40 36.14
N ASP A 128 16.52 -9.84 37.23
CA ASP A 128 15.11 -9.44 37.33
C ASP A 128 14.75 -8.36 36.31
N TRP A 129 15.65 -7.40 36.07
CA TRP A 129 15.46 -6.35 35.09
C TRP A 129 15.49 -6.91 33.65
N GLU A 130 16.45 -7.78 33.33
CA GLU A 130 16.53 -8.48 32.05
C GLU A 130 15.25 -9.29 31.77
N HIS A 131 14.76 -10.03 32.77
CA HIS A 131 13.52 -10.79 32.65
C HIS A 131 12.31 -9.88 32.37
N GLN A 132 12.18 -8.77 33.09
CA GLN A 132 11.10 -7.80 32.87
C GLN A 132 11.16 -7.16 31.48
N MET A 133 12.37 -6.82 31.01
CA MET A 133 12.57 -6.26 29.67
C MET A 133 12.25 -7.29 28.58
N ALA A 134 12.64 -8.54 28.77
CA ALA A 134 12.31 -9.63 27.85
C ALA A 134 10.79 -9.84 27.76
N GLU A 135 10.08 -9.85 28.89
CA GLU A 135 8.61 -9.95 28.90
C GLU A 135 7.92 -8.75 28.23
N ARG A 136 8.43 -7.53 28.47
CA ARG A 136 7.92 -6.34 27.76
C ARG A 136 8.13 -6.45 26.25
N CYS A 137 9.32 -6.87 25.81
CA CYS A 137 9.63 -7.08 24.39
C CYS A 137 8.71 -8.12 23.76
N LYS A 138 8.44 -9.24 24.45
CA LYS A 138 7.45 -10.24 23.99
C LYS A 138 6.05 -9.67 23.88
N GLN A 139 5.60 -8.86 24.84
CA GLN A 139 4.28 -8.22 24.79
C GLN A 139 4.17 -7.23 23.64
N GLU A 140 5.20 -6.42 23.40
CA GLU A 140 5.25 -5.48 22.28
C GLU A 140 5.23 -6.23 20.94
N HIS A 141 6.03 -7.29 20.82
CA HIS A 141 6.03 -8.14 19.62
C HIS A 141 4.66 -8.80 19.37
N MET A 142 3.98 -9.29 20.41
CA MET A 142 2.62 -9.83 20.28
C MET A 142 1.61 -8.77 19.84
N ARG A 143 1.75 -7.52 20.29
CA ARG A 143 0.89 -6.40 19.83
C ARG A 143 1.16 -6.04 18.39
N GLU A 144 2.43 -6.03 17.98
CA GLU A 144 2.85 -5.78 16.60
C GLU A 144 2.26 -6.84 15.66
N MET A 145 2.42 -8.13 15.97
CA MET A 145 1.83 -9.22 15.20
C MET A 145 0.30 -9.15 15.11
N ALA A 146 -0.38 -8.80 16.21
CA ALA A 146 -1.82 -8.63 16.22
C ALA A 146 -2.28 -7.45 15.35
N TRP A 147 -1.52 -6.34 15.37
CA TRP A 147 -1.78 -5.18 14.52
C TRP A 147 -1.54 -5.50 13.05
N GLU A 148 -0.46 -6.22 12.70
CA GLU A 148 -0.18 -6.66 11.33
C GLU A 148 -1.30 -7.55 10.79
N GLN A 149 -1.77 -8.50 11.60
CA GLN A 149 -2.91 -9.36 11.23
C GLN A 149 -4.18 -8.55 10.96
N GLN A 150 -4.50 -7.58 11.84
CA GLN A 150 -5.65 -6.70 11.65
C GLN A 150 -5.55 -5.87 10.37
N MET A 151 -4.35 -5.35 10.07
CA MET A 151 -4.10 -4.58 8.85
C MET A 151 -4.25 -5.44 7.60
N GLU A 152 -3.78 -6.68 7.63
CA GLU A 152 -3.92 -7.61 6.50
C GLU A 152 -5.39 -8.00 6.27
N GLU A 153 -6.15 -8.28 7.33
CA GLU A 153 -7.59 -8.51 7.24
C GLU A 153 -8.32 -7.30 6.62
N THR A 154 -7.91 -6.08 7.00
CA THR A 154 -8.48 -4.84 6.44
C THR A 154 -8.18 -4.73 4.94
N ARG A 155 -6.93 -4.99 4.53
CA ARG A 155 -6.54 -5.00 3.10
C ARG A 155 -7.29 -6.07 2.31
N GLU A 156 -7.50 -7.25 2.88
CA GLU A 156 -8.25 -8.31 2.24
C GLU A 156 -9.72 -7.92 2.06
N GLN A 157 -10.34 -7.28 3.06
CA GLN A 157 -11.68 -6.71 2.93
C GLN A 157 -11.76 -5.65 1.85
N GLU A 158 -10.77 -4.76 1.73
CA GLU A 158 -10.71 -3.77 0.66
C GLU A 158 -10.61 -4.44 -0.70
N ARG A 159 -9.73 -5.45 -0.87
CA ARG A 159 -9.63 -6.22 -2.11
C ARG A 159 -10.93 -6.92 -2.49
N VAL A 160 -11.65 -7.49 -1.52
CA VAL A 160 -12.95 -8.12 -1.77
C VAL A 160 -13.95 -7.07 -2.28
N ARG A 161 -14.03 -5.89 -1.63
CA ARG A 161 -14.91 -4.80 -2.07
C ARG A 161 -14.55 -4.28 -3.46
N GLU A 162 -13.27 -4.13 -3.77
CA GLU A 162 -12.80 -3.72 -5.09
C GLU A 162 -13.19 -4.74 -6.16
N ASN A 163 -13.03 -6.03 -5.88
CA ASN A 163 -13.43 -7.10 -6.79
C ASN A 163 -14.95 -7.15 -6.99
N GLU A 164 -15.75 -6.97 -5.93
CA GLU A 164 -17.20 -6.88 -6.02
C GLU A 164 -17.62 -5.69 -6.88
N TRP A 165 -17.04 -4.52 -6.63
CA TRP A 165 -17.31 -3.32 -7.42
C TRP A 165 -16.91 -3.47 -8.88
N ALA A 166 -15.76 -4.08 -9.16
CA ALA A 166 -15.32 -4.37 -10.52
C ALA A 166 -16.29 -5.31 -11.26
N ARG A 167 -16.81 -6.34 -10.57
CA ARG A 167 -17.82 -7.24 -11.12
C ARG A 167 -19.13 -6.51 -11.41
N GLU A 168 -19.62 -5.67 -10.49
CA GLU A 168 -20.82 -4.86 -10.72
C GLU A 168 -20.66 -3.89 -11.89
N MET A 169 -19.49 -3.27 -12.02
CA MET A 169 -19.16 -2.40 -13.14
C MET A 169 -19.15 -3.16 -14.47
N GLN A 170 -18.59 -4.37 -14.49
CA GLN A 170 -18.58 -5.21 -15.67
C GLN A 170 -20.00 -5.65 -16.06
N GLU A 171 -20.82 -6.12 -15.12
CA GLU A 171 -22.22 -6.47 -15.36
C GLU A 171 -23.02 -5.29 -15.91
N ARG A 172 -22.76 -4.07 -15.42
CA ARG A 172 -23.37 -2.83 -15.94
C ARG A 172 -22.98 -2.55 -17.39
N LEU A 173 -21.71 -2.69 -17.74
CA LEU A 173 -21.21 -2.49 -19.11
C LEU A 173 -21.80 -3.53 -20.06
N GLU A 174 -21.86 -4.80 -19.64
CA GLU A 174 -22.47 -5.88 -20.41
C GLU A 174 -23.96 -5.61 -20.65
N LEU A 175 -24.70 -5.16 -19.63
CA LEU A 175 -26.10 -4.77 -19.77
C LEU A 175 -26.30 -3.57 -20.69
N GLU A 176 -25.42 -2.57 -20.61
CA GLU A 176 -25.45 -1.42 -21.53
C GLU A 176 -25.21 -1.83 -22.97
N HIS A 177 -24.22 -2.68 -23.20
CA HIS A 177 -23.94 -3.24 -24.51
C HIS A 177 -25.13 -4.07 -25.03
N GLN A 178 -25.76 -4.88 -24.19
CA GLN A 178 -26.95 -5.63 -24.56
C GLN A 178 -28.10 -4.70 -24.95
N ARG A 179 -28.35 -3.64 -24.19
CA ARG A 179 -29.37 -2.63 -24.54
C ARG A 179 -29.08 -1.97 -25.89
N GLN A 180 -27.82 -1.70 -26.20
CA GLN A 180 -27.43 -1.16 -27.50
C GLN A 180 -27.74 -2.13 -28.63
N GLN A 181 -27.41 -3.42 -28.45
CA GLN A 181 -27.71 -4.46 -29.43
C GLN A 181 -29.22 -4.63 -29.65
N ASP A 182 -30.01 -4.68 -28.57
CA ASP A 182 -31.46 -4.78 -28.63
C ASP A 182 -32.07 -3.58 -29.36
N TRP A 183 -31.58 -2.38 -29.07
CA TRP A 183 -32.01 -1.15 -29.74
C TRP A 183 -31.66 -1.14 -31.23
N GLU A 184 -30.47 -1.61 -31.62
CA GLU A 184 -30.08 -1.74 -33.02
C GLU A 184 -30.98 -2.74 -33.77
N LEU A 185 -31.32 -3.87 -33.13
CA LEU A 185 -32.22 -4.86 -33.69
C LEU A 185 -33.65 -4.33 -33.85
N GLU A 186 -34.15 -3.58 -32.85
CA GLU A 186 -35.45 -2.90 -32.93
C GLU A 186 -35.47 -1.89 -34.08
N LEU A 187 -34.40 -1.11 -34.23
CA LEU A 187 -34.25 -0.13 -35.30
C LEU A 187 -34.23 -0.80 -36.69
N GLN A 188 -33.52 -1.92 -36.83
CA GLN A 188 -33.51 -2.72 -38.06
C GLN A 188 -34.91 -3.25 -38.39
N THR A 189 -35.58 -3.86 -37.40
CA THR A 189 -36.94 -4.39 -37.58
C THR A 189 -37.90 -3.29 -38.02
N ARG A 190 -37.85 -2.13 -37.37
CA ARG A 190 -38.69 -0.96 -37.72
C ARG A 190 -38.40 -0.43 -39.12
N ARG A 191 -37.13 -0.45 -39.56
CA ARG A 191 -36.74 -0.08 -40.92
C ARG A 191 -37.34 -1.03 -41.95
N GLU A 192 -37.24 -2.33 -41.72
CA GLU A 192 -37.84 -3.33 -42.61
C GLU A 192 -39.37 -3.20 -42.67
N GLU A 193 -40.03 -3.00 -41.54
CA GLU A 193 -41.48 -2.78 -41.50
C GLU A 193 -41.89 -1.54 -42.29
N TRP A 194 -41.13 -0.44 -42.14
CA TRP A 194 -41.34 0.77 -42.90
C TRP A 194 -41.14 0.55 -44.41
N GLU A 195 -40.10 -0.18 -44.81
CA GLU A 195 -39.85 -0.53 -46.23
C GLU A 195 -40.97 -1.41 -46.80
N ARG A 196 -41.44 -2.41 -46.05
CA ARG A 196 -42.58 -3.27 -46.44
C ARG A 196 -43.86 -2.45 -46.58
N SER A 197 -44.12 -1.54 -45.65
CA SER A 197 -45.27 -0.63 -45.68
C SER A 197 -45.22 0.29 -46.90
N LEU A 198 -44.05 0.88 -47.18
CA LEU A 198 -43.81 1.72 -48.35
C LEU A 198 -43.98 0.94 -49.66
N ALA A 199 -43.44 -0.29 -49.73
CA ALA A 199 -43.60 -1.17 -50.89
C ALA A 199 -45.07 -1.53 -51.13
N ALA A 200 -45.82 -1.85 -50.07
CA ALA A 200 -47.25 -2.13 -50.14
C ALA A 200 -48.05 -0.90 -50.60
N GLN A 201 -47.71 0.31 -50.11
CA GLN A 201 -48.33 1.55 -50.58
C GLN A 201 -48.07 1.79 -52.07
N LYS A 202 -46.81 1.68 -52.52
CA LYS A 202 -46.44 1.79 -53.94
C LYS A 202 -47.12 0.73 -54.80
N ALA A 203 -47.32 -0.49 -54.28
CA ALA A 203 -48.06 -1.54 -54.98
C ALA A 203 -49.55 -1.18 -55.14
N ARG A 204 -50.19 -0.63 -54.09
CA ARG A 204 -51.57 -0.12 -54.17
C ARG A 204 -51.70 1.04 -55.15
N GLU A 205 -50.74 1.96 -55.17
CA GLU A 205 -50.70 3.05 -56.16
C GLU A 205 -50.59 2.53 -57.58
N ARG A 206 -49.66 1.62 -57.86
CA ARG A 206 -49.55 0.96 -59.17
C ARG A 206 -50.82 0.22 -59.58
N GLN A 207 -51.49 -0.45 -58.65
CA GLN A 207 -52.79 -1.10 -58.93
C GLN A 207 -53.88 -0.08 -59.28
N ARG A 208 -53.91 1.08 -58.60
CA ARG A 208 -54.84 2.18 -58.92
C ARG A 208 -54.55 2.75 -60.30
N GLU A 209 -53.29 3.01 -60.62
CA GLU A 209 -52.86 3.50 -61.95
C GLU A 209 -53.22 2.50 -63.05
N GLN A 210 -52.91 1.21 -62.87
CA GLN A 210 -53.29 0.16 -63.83
C GLN A 210 -54.80 -0.01 -63.98
N ALA A 211 -55.57 0.16 -62.90
CA ALA A 211 -57.03 0.13 -62.97
C ALA A 211 -57.57 1.33 -63.76
N TRP A 212 -57.03 2.52 -63.51
CA TRP A 212 -57.36 3.73 -64.25
C TRP A 212 -56.97 3.62 -65.73
N GLU A 213 -55.79 3.10 -66.06
CA GLU A 213 -55.36 2.85 -67.44
C GLU A 213 -56.30 1.87 -68.17
N ARG A 214 -56.72 0.78 -67.49
CA ARG A 214 -57.70 -0.17 -68.03
C ARG A 214 -59.04 0.52 -68.31
N GLN A 215 -59.55 1.29 -67.36
CA GLN A 215 -60.79 2.06 -67.52
C GLN A 215 -60.69 3.05 -68.69
N MET A 216 -59.55 3.76 -68.81
CA MET A 216 -59.32 4.70 -69.90
C MET A 216 -59.14 4.02 -71.25
N LYS A 217 -58.62 2.79 -71.28
CA LYS A 217 -58.53 1.98 -72.50
C LYS A 217 -59.91 1.48 -72.93
N GLU A 218 -60.70 0.97 -72.00
CA GLU A 218 -62.08 0.54 -72.22
C GLU A 218 -62.94 1.70 -72.72
N LYS A 219 -62.88 2.86 -72.06
CA LYS A 219 -63.58 4.08 -72.51
C LYS A 219 -63.17 4.50 -73.93
N ARG A 220 -61.88 4.39 -74.27
CA ARG A 220 -61.38 4.64 -75.64
C ARG A 220 -61.82 3.57 -76.64
N GLU A 221 -62.01 2.33 -76.21
CA GLU A 221 -62.56 1.25 -77.04
C GLU A 221 -64.05 1.45 -77.30
N ASP A 222 -64.81 1.80 -76.28
CA ASP A 222 -66.23 2.16 -76.39
C ASP A 222 -66.42 3.37 -77.30
N GLU A 223 -65.57 4.39 -77.17
CA GLU A 223 -65.59 5.55 -78.05
C GLU A 223 -65.29 5.14 -79.50
N ARG A 224 -64.30 4.26 -79.73
CA ARG A 224 -64.02 3.68 -81.06
C ARG A 224 -65.16 2.82 -81.59
N VAL A 225 -65.86 2.06 -80.75
CA VAL A 225 -67.02 1.25 -81.15
C VAL A 225 -68.17 2.17 -81.53
N ARG A 226 -68.44 3.20 -80.72
CA ARG A 226 -69.48 4.21 -80.98
C ARG A 226 -69.19 4.97 -82.26
N GLU A 227 -67.94 5.36 -82.51
CA GLU A 227 -67.52 6.02 -83.74
C GLU A 227 -67.69 5.10 -84.96
N ARG A 228 -67.31 3.81 -84.84
CA ARG A 228 -67.57 2.82 -85.91
C ARG A 228 -69.07 2.62 -86.18
N GLN A 229 -69.89 2.50 -85.14
CA GLN A 229 -71.34 2.39 -85.27
C GLN A 229 -71.90 3.63 -85.95
N TRP A 230 -71.51 4.82 -85.49
CA TRP A 230 -71.90 6.08 -86.10
C TRP A 230 -71.55 6.15 -87.59
N HIS A 231 -70.35 5.70 -87.98
CA HIS A 231 -69.96 5.63 -89.40
C HIS A 231 -70.76 4.61 -90.21
N LEU A 232 -71.09 3.44 -89.64
CA LEU A 232 -71.94 2.45 -90.30
C LEU A 232 -73.37 2.99 -90.47
N ASP A 233 -73.94 3.60 -89.44
CA ASP A 233 -75.25 4.24 -89.49
C ASP A 233 -75.25 5.37 -90.52
N GLN A 234 -74.17 6.16 -90.60
CA GLN A 234 -74.02 7.22 -91.57
C GLN A 234 -73.87 6.69 -93.01
N ALA A 235 -73.09 5.63 -93.22
CA ALA A 235 -72.95 4.97 -94.51
C ALA A 235 -74.25 4.26 -94.94
N GLU A 236 -75.01 3.70 -94.01
CA GLU A 236 -76.34 3.13 -94.27
C GLU A 236 -77.34 4.24 -94.63
N ARG A 237 -77.30 5.39 -93.94
CA ARG A 237 -78.08 6.58 -94.31
C ARG A 237 -77.74 7.08 -95.72
N GLU A 238 -76.45 7.16 -96.06
CA GLU A 238 -76.00 7.53 -97.42
C GLU A 238 -76.43 6.50 -98.46
N ARG A 239 -76.35 5.21 -98.16
CA ARG A 239 -76.75 4.11 -99.05
C ARG A 239 -78.26 4.06 -99.27
N LEU A 240 -79.06 4.34 -98.24
CA LEU A 240 -80.51 4.49 -98.36
C LEU A 240 -80.89 5.79 -99.09
N GLY A 241 -79.91 6.67 -99.38
CA GLY A 241 -80.13 7.93 -100.09
C GLY A 241 -81.09 8.85 -99.33
N LEU A 242 -81.18 8.70 -98.01
CA LEU A 242 -82.11 9.42 -97.14
C LEU A 242 -81.56 10.82 -96.87
N PHE A 243 -82.03 11.79 -97.64
CA PHE A 243 -81.73 13.19 -97.40
C PHE A 243 -83.01 14.01 -97.36
N TRP A 244 -82.98 15.07 -96.56
CA TRP A 244 -84.03 16.07 -96.61
C TRP A 244 -83.98 16.80 -97.94
N ALA A 245 -85.12 16.87 -98.62
CA ALA A 245 -85.33 17.87 -99.66
C ALA A 245 -85.09 19.27 -99.08
N GLN A 246 -84.80 20.22 -99.95
CA GLN A 246 -84.59 21.61 -99.54
C GLN A 246 -85.80 22.10 -98.71
N PRO A 247 -85.57 22.60 -97.48
CA PRO A 247 -86.65 23.00 -96.60
C PRO A 247 -87.46 24.13 -97.24
N THR A 248 -88.76 23.94 -97.32
CA THR A 248 -89.71 24.95 -97.76
C THR A 248 -90.21 25.71 -96.54
N ALA A 249 -89.98 27.02 -96.53
CA ALA A 249 -90.46 27.91 -95.49
C ALA A 249 -92.00 28.00 -95.53
N GLY A 250 -92.65 27.61 -94.44
CA GLY A 250 -94.07 27.73 -94.23
C GLY A 250 -94.49 29.09 -93.69
N ARG A 251 -95.76 29.16 -93.23
CA ARG A 251 -96.32 30.34 -92.56
C ARG A 251 -95.68 30.51 -91.19
N CYS A 252 -95.60 31.75 -90.72
CA CYS A 252 -95.19 32.03 -89.36
C CYS A 252 -96.32 31.57 -88.42
N SER A 253 -96.04 30.59 -87.55
CA SER A 253 -97.01 30.03 -86.61
C SER A 253 -97.21 30.94 -85.40
N SER A 254 -96.19 31.72 -85.04
CA SER A 254 -96.25 32.80 -84.05
C SER A 254 -95.19 33.87 -84.35
N HIS A 255 -95.23 35.01 -83.65
CA HIS A 255 -94.22 36.08 -83.80
C HIS A 255 -92.81 35.51 -83.55
N GLY A 256 -91.93 35.64 -84.54
CA GLY A 256 -90.59 35.07 -84.47
C GLY A 256 -90.56 33.55 -84.43
N VAL A 257 -91.51 32.83 -85.02
CA VAL A 257 -91.44 31.38 -85.24
C VAL A 257 -91.94 31.06 -86.64
N ARG A 258 -91.05 30.52 -87.48
CA ARG A 258 -91.38 30.05 -88.82
C ARG A 258 -91.34 28.54 -88.86
N ASP A 259 -92.43 27.95 -89.35
CA ASP A 259 -92.48 26.52 -89.58
C ASP A 259 -91.73 26.20 -90.88
N TYR A 260 -90.72 25.34 -90.81
CA TYR A 260 -90.10 24.79 -92.01
C TYR A 260 -90.61 23.40 -92.26
N SER A 261 -91.02 23.13 -93.49
CA SER A 261 -91.41 21.80 -93.94
C SER A 261 -90.41 21.29 -94.96
N ALA A 262 -89.93 20.08 -94.77
CA ALA A 262 -89.09 19.40 -95.75
C ALA A 262 -89.61 17.99 -95.93
N LYS A 263 -89.36 17.42 -97.10
CA LYS A 263 -89.70 16.03 -97.41
C LYS A 263 -88.44 15.20 -97.28
N LEU A 264 -88.50 14.11 -96.52
CA LEU A 264 -87.41 13.14 -96.52
C LEU A 264 -87.51 12.34 -97.82
N LEU A 265 -86.52 12.49 -98.70
CA LEU A 265 -86.46 11.81 -99.99
C LEU A 265 -85.84 10.42 -99.83
N ASN A 266 -86.24 9.48 -100.70
CA ASN A 266 -85.81 8.07 -100.72
C ASN A 266 -86.06 7.26 -99.43
N ALA A 267 -87.02 7.66 -98.61
CA ALA A 267 -87.60 6.76 -97.62
C ALA A 267 -88.22 5.56 -98.35
N ALA A 268 -87.49 4.45 -98.40
CA ALA A 268 -87.80 3.29 -99.22
C ALA A 268 -89.27 2.85 -99.04
N PRO A 269 -89.97 2.48 -100.12
CA PRO A 269 -91.34 2.05 -100.01
C PRO A 269 -91.36 0.62 -99.46
N TYR A 270 -92.11 0.45 -98.37
CA TYR A 270 -92.50 -0.82 -97.73
C TYR A 270 -91.56 -1.36 -96.64
N HIS A 271 -92.04 -1.23 -95.40
CA HIS A 271 -91.63 -1.87 -94.14
C HIS A 271 -90.56 -1.20 -93.27
N TYR A 272 -89.95 -0.08 -93.69
CA TYR A 272 -89.03 0.67 -92.83
C TYR A 272 -89.77 1.73 -91.99
N ASN A 273 -89.41 1.88 -90.71
CA ASN A 273 -90.01 2.85 -89.80
C ASN A 273 -89.57 4.29 -90.17
N TRP A 274 -90.32 4.98 -91.01
CA TRP A 274 -90.00 6.34 -91.49
C TRP A 274 -89.91 7.39 -90.37
N LEU A 275 -90.47 7.10 -89.19
CA LEU A 275 -90.50 8.03 -88.06
C LEU A 275 -89.12 8.25 -87.46
N GLU A 276 -88.29 7.20 -87.42
CA GLU A 276 -86.98 7.20 -86.77
C GLU A 276 -85.94 8.03 -87.56
N PRO A 277 -85.73 7.81 -88.87
CA PRO A 277 -84.90 8.70 -89.69
C PRO A 277 -85.40 10.15 -89.70
N CYS A 278 -86.71 10.37 -89.56
CA CYS A 278 -87.27 11.70 -89.54
C CYS A 278 -86.87 12.49 -88.29
N MET A 279 -86.82 11.85 -87.13
CA MET A 279 -86.43 12.50 -85.87
C MET A 279 -84.90 12.62 -85.73
N GLU A 280 -84.15 11.65 -86.25
CA GLU A 280 -82.72 11.56 -86.06
C GLU A 280 -81.87 12.31 -87.10
N ILE A 281 -82.32 12.39 -88.35
CA ILE A 281 -81.54 13.04 -89.41
C ILE A 281 -81.72 14.55 -89.27
N PRO A 282 -80.67 15.30 -88.91
CA PRO A 282 -80.78 16.74 -88.80
C PRO A 282 -81.03 17.35 -90.18
N ILE A 283 -81.95 18.30 -90.24
CA ILE A 283 -82.13 19.16 -91.41
C ILE A 283 -81.29 20.41 -91.25
N ASP A 284 -80.58 20.80 -92.31
CA ASP A 284 -79.90 22.08 -92.35
C ASP A 284 -80.90 23.18 -92.71
N ILE A 285 -81.14 24.09 -91.76
CA ILE A 285 -81.93 25.29 -91.99
C ILE A 285 -81.02 26.48 -91.68
N GLN A 286 -80.62 27.20 -92.73
CA GLN A 286 -79.76 28.38 -92.66
C GLN A 286 -78.35 28.12 -92.09
N GLY A 287 -77.74 26.97 -92.42
CA GLY A 287 -76.38 26.60 -92.01
C GLY A 287 -76.30 26.04 -90.59
N LYS A 288 -77.43 25.67 -89.98
CA LYS A 288 -77.49 25.07 -88.64
C LYS A 288 -78.26 23.74 -88.71
N PRO A 289 -77.64 22.62 -88.31
CA PRO A 289 -78.34 21.34 -88.25
C PRO A 289 -79.37 21.39 -87.11
N ARG A 290 -80.60 20.98 -87.40
CA ARG A 290 -81.70 20.90 -86.44
C ARG A 290 -82.42 19.56 -86.56
N ASN A 291 -82.74 18.93 -85.44
CA ASN A 291 -83.54 17.70 -85.44
C ASN A 291 -85.02 18.03 -85.60
N ALA A 292 -85.79 17.16 -86.24
CA ALA A 292 -87.22 17.37 -86.36
C ALA A 292 -87.91 17.34 -84.99
N SER A 293 -88.75 18.34 -84.71
CA SER A 293 -89.60 18.34 -83.51
C SER A 293 -90.86 17.51 -83.67
N ARG A 294 -91.29 17.24 -84.91
CA ARG A 294 -92.49 16.47 -85.23
C ARG A 294 -92.35 15.88 -86.62
N CYS A 295 -92.88 14.68 -86.82
CA CYS A 295 -92.82 13.94 -88.07
C CYS A 295 -94.24 13.50 -88.46
N GLU A 296 -94.78 14.03 -89.56
CA GLU A 296 -96.14 13.72 -90.04
C GLU A 296 -96.11 13.02 -91.41
N GLN A 297 -96.81 11.91 -91.60
CA GLN A 297 -96.93 11.25 -92.91
C GLN A 297 -97.95 11.98 -93.78
N LYS A 298 -97.51 12.61 -94.89
CA LYS A 298 -98.43 13.22 -95.88
C LYS A 298 -98.34 12.52 -97.24
N GLY A 299 -99.27 11.59 -97.48
CA GLY A 299 -99.39 10.84 -98.74
C GLY A 299 -98.38 9.68 -98.88
N ASN A 300 -98.26 9.13 -100.10
CA ASN A 300 -97.33 8.03 -100.43
C ASN A 300 -95.86 8.48 -100.58
N VAL A 301 -95.56 9.77 -100.40
CA VAL A 301 -94.21 10.31 -100.62
C VAL A 301 -93.90 11.43 -99.59
N GLY A 302 -93.43 11.02 -98.42
CA GLY A 302 -92.63 11.86 -97.53
C GLY A 302 -93.32 12.41 -96.27
N SER A 303 -92.53 12.47 -95.21
CA SER A 303 -92.88 13.00 -93.90
C SER A 303 -92.63 14.51 -93.84
N ILE A 304 -93.52 15.28 -93.21
CA ILE A 304 -93.34 16.72 -92.97
C ILE A 304 -92.82 16.94 -91.57
N VAL A 305 -91.74 17.71 -91.48
CA VAL A 305 -91.22 18.27 -90.24
C VAL A 305 -91.83 19.64 -90.00
N GLN A 306 -92.10 19.98 -88.75
CA GLN A 306 -92.49 21.32 -88.34
C GLN A 306 -91.50 21.76 -87.26
N LEU A 307 -90.58 22.65 -87.63
CA LEU A 307 -89.50 23.15 -86.76
C LEU A 307 -89.76 24.61 -86.40
N PRO A 308 -89.94 24.95 -85.11
CA PRO A 308 -90.08 26.34 -84.70
C PRO A 308 -88.70 27.00 -84.77
N ILE A 309 -88.47 27.85 -85.78
CA ILE A 309 -87.22 28.60 -85.91
C ILE A 309 -87.50 30.09 -85.88
N ALA A 310 -86.69 30.82 -85.11
CA ALA A 310 -86.84 32.24 -84.92
C ALA A 310 -86.34 33.08 -86.10
N SER A 311 -87.15 33.22 -87.15
CA SER A 311 -86.87 34.17 -88.25
C SER A 311 -88.12 34.59 -89.05
N CYS A 312 -89.10 35.20 -88.39
CA CYS A 312 -90.13 35.99 -89.07
C CYS A 312 -90.10 37.41 -88.51
N ALA A 313 -89.81 38.40 -89.34
CA ALA A 313 -90.03 39.82 -89.10
C ALA A 313 -91.19 40.25 -90.02
N ASP A 314 -92.11 41.08 -89.52
CA ASP A 314 -93.27 41.58 -90.27
C ASP A 314 -92.88 42.33 -91.57
#